data_AF-A0A1W2DU75-F1
#
_entry.id   AF-A0A1W2DU75-F1
#
_cell.length_a   1.000
_cell.length_b   1.000
_cell.length_c   1.000
_cell.angle_alpha   90.00
_cell.angle_beta   90.00
_cell.angle_gamma   90.00
#
_symmetry.space_group_name_H-M   'P 1'
#
loop_
_entity.id
_entity.type
_entity.pdbx_description
1 polymer ?
#
loop_
_entity_poly.entity_id
_entity_poly.type
_entity_poly.pdbx_seq_one_letter_code
_entity_poly.pdbx_strand_id
1 'polypeptide(L)'
;MAPNDLALDVRGMLEAENLLALLDLPLAKRKRLLNNVSKRVRTLSRQRIRNQKNVDGTPFAPRKDSTKGKKKMEAGLGKLLEVTRLNGDEAELGWRNALTRWVASQQHNGVSERRTAAQMRQWNKVPPGTAATQKQAKRLRQLGFKVRLPGKKAATRASVAWIQEHLNYAKAGLLIRILDTERQATSGAQSWEISLPARQFLGASSSETSELVNLVLRQILNSPV
;
A
#
# COMPACT_ATOMS: atom_id res chain seq x y z
N MET A 1 -5.06 -17.02 -12.22
CA MET A 1 -4.86 -17.06 -10.76
C MET A 1 -3.39 -16.81 -10.52
N ALA A 2 -3.02 -15.71 -9.85
CA ALA A 2 -1.62 -15.55 -9.44
C ALA A 2 -1.29 -16.70 -8.47
N PRO A 3 -0.11 -17.32 -8.57
CA PRO A 3 0.33 -18.30 -7.58
C PRO A 3 0.22 -17.66 -6.19
N ASN A 4 -0.28 -18.43 -5.21
CA ASN A 4 -0.16 -18.05 -3.81
C ASN A 4 1.34 -18.13 -3.47
N ASP A 5 2.09 -17.05 -3.70
CA ASP A 5 3.52 -16.91 -3.35
C ASP A 5 3.79 -17.01 -1.83
N LEU A 6 2.77 -17.38 -1.04
CA LEU A 6 2.79 -17.56 0.40
C LEU A 6 2.60 -19.04 0.81
N ALA A 7 2.49 -19.97 -0.14
CA ALA A 7 2.44 -21.40 0.15
C ALA A 7 3.85 -21.91 0.47
N LEU A 8 4.13 -22.14 1.75
CA LEU A 8 5.38 -22.75 2.22
C LEU A 8 5.22 -24.28 2.16
N ASP A 9 5.85 -24.94 1.18
CA ASP A 9 6.03 -26.40 1.21
C ASP A 9 7.34 -26.74 1.92
N VAL A 10 7.21 -27.47 3.03
CA VAL A 10 8.30 -27.74 3.97
C VAL A 10 8.92 -29.12 3.79
N ARG A 11 8.31 -29.99 2.96
CA ARG A 11 8.70 -31.40 2.84
C ARG A 11 10.11 -31.58 2.28
N GLY A 12 10.50 -30.74 1.33
CA GLY A 12 11.86 -30.77 0.76
C GLY A 12 12.94 -30.11 1.63
N MET A 13 12.57 -29.56 2.79
CA MET A 13 13.45 -28.77 3.65
C MET A 13 13.80 -29.46 4.98
N LEU A 14 13.31 -30.68 5.19
CA LEU A 14 13.45 -31.46 6.41
C LEU A 14 14.31 -32.70 6.17
N GLU A 15 15.14 -33.07 7.14
CA GLU A 15 15.83 -34.35 7.16
C GLU A 15 14.82 -35.52 7.15
N ALA A 16 15.20 -36.67 6.60
CA ALA A 16 14.29 -37.80 6.40
C ALA A 16 13.59 -38.26 7.71
N GLU A 17 14.32 -38.26 8.83
CA GLU A 17 13.78 -38.59 10.15
C GLU A 17 12.72 -37.59 10.63
N ASN A 18 12.94 -36.30 10.38
CA ASN A 18 11.99 -35.23 10.73
C ASN A 18 10.73 -35.30 9.86
N LEU A 19 10.86 -35.76 8.62
CA LEU A 19 9.74 -35.97 7.71
C LEU A 19 8.84 -37.13 8.18
N LEU A 20 9.44 -38.25 8.59
CA LEU A 20 8.73 -39.38 9.20
C LEU A 20 8.01 -38.96 10.48
N ALA A 21 8.71 -38.27 11.40
CA ALA A 21 8.12 -37.75 12.62
C ALA A 21 6.97 -36.76 12.33
N LEU A 22 7.04 -36.00 11.24
CA LEU A 22 5.99 -35.08 10.83
C LEU A 22 4.73 -35.81 10.34
N LEU A 23 4.89 -36.94 9.65
CA LEU A 23 3.77 -37.78 9.19
C LEU A 23 3.04 -38.46 10.36
N ASP A 24 3.80 -38.90 11.37
CA ASP A 24 3.26 -39.60 12.55
C ASP A 24 2.68 -38.66 13.63
N LEU A 25 2.78 -37.34 13.46
CA LEU A 25 2.28 -36.37 14.43
C LEU A 25 0.74 -36.48 14.58
N PRO A 26 0.22 -36.65 15.81
CA PRO A 26 -1.21 -36.55 16.09
C PRO A 26 -1.77 -35.17 15.71
N LEU A 27 -3.06 -35.11 15.36
CA LEU A 27 -3.74 -33.89 14.88
C LEU A 27 -3.51 -32.67 15.80
N ALA A 28 -3.57 -32.87 17.13
CA ALA A 28 -3.34 -31.79 18.10
C ALA A 28 -1.92 -31.23 18.01
N LYS A 29 -0.91 -32.10 17.87
CA LYS A 29 0.49 -31.69 17.72
C LYS A 29 0.76 -31.03 16.37
N ARG A 30 0.13 -31.50 15.27
CA ARG A 30 0.20 -30.83 13.95
C ARG A 30 -0.35 -29.42 13.98
N LYS A 31 -1.54 -29.22 14.56
CA LYS A 31 -2.13 -27.89 14.77
C LYS A 31 -1.22 -26.99 15.61
N ARG A 32 -0.61 -27.54 16.67
CA ARG A 32 0.35 -26.80 17.52
C ARG A 32 1.60 -26.39 16.74
N LEU A 33 2.15 -27.28 15.91
CA LEU A 33 3.29 -27.02 15.01
C LEU A 33 2.99 -25.89 14.05
N LEU A 34 1.93 -26.02 13.26
CA LEU A 34 1.54 -25.04 12.26
C LEU A 34 1.25 -23.67 12.89
N ASN A 35 0.59 -23.63 14.05
CA ASN A 35 0.33 -22.39 14.78
C ASN A 35 1.63 -21.73 15.28
N ASN A 36 2.56 -22.51 15.83
CA ASN A 36 3.81 -21.99 16.35
C ASN A 36 4.72 -21.47 15.24
N VAL A 37 4.84 -22.20 14.13
CA VAL A 37 5.55 -21.76 12.93
C VAL A 37 4.93 -20.46 12.41
N SER A 38 3.61 -20.41 12.24
CA SER A 38 2.91 -19.20 11.76
C SER A 38 3.13 -18.00 12.69
N LYS A 39 3.09 -18.20 14.01
CA LYS A 39 3.36 -17.15 15.01
C LYS A 39 4.81 -16.66 14.94
N ARG A 40 5.76 -17.53 14.64
CA ARG A 40 7.17 -17.17 14.51
C ARG A 40 7.41 -16.40 13.20
N VAL A 41 6.85 -16.84 12.07
CA VAL A 41 6.85 -16.10 10.80
C VAL A 41 6.21 -14.71 10.98
N ARG A 42 5.11 -14.61 11.74
CA ARG A 42 4.50 -13.32 12.10
C ARG A 42 5.47 -12.41 12.85
N THR A 43 6.23 -12.95 13.80
CA THR A 43 7.24 -12.19 14.56
C THR A 43 8.36 -11.68 13.66
N LEU A 44 8.89 -12.54 12.78
CA LEU A 44 9.90 -12.15 11.78
C LEU A 44 9.38 -11.07 10.84
N SER A 45 8.16 -11.24 10.33
CA SER A 45 7.50 -10.26 9.45
C SER A 45 7.35 -8.90 10.15
N ARG A 46 6.94 -8.89 11.43
CA ARG A 46 6.84 -7.66 12.24
C ARG A 46 8.21 -7.02 12.49
N GLN A 47 9.25 -7.82 12.67
CA GLN A 47 10.63 -7.34 12.82
C GLN A 47 11.13 -6.70 11.52
N ARG A 48 10.89 -7.33 10.37
CA ARG A 48 11.19 -6.77 9.04
C ARG A 48 10.48 -5.45 8.79
N ILE A 49 9.18 -5.37 9.11
CA ILE A 49 8.42 -4.12 9.08
C ILE A 49 9.05 -3.07 10.00
N ARG A 50 9.39 -3.41 11.24
CA ARG A 50 10.02 -2.46 12.18
C ARG A 50 11.37 -1.96 11.67
N ASN A 51 12.13 -2.84 11.03
CA ASN A 51 13.46 -2.55 10.49
C ASN A 51 13.42 -1.98 9.08
N GLN A 52 12.24 -1.93 8.44
CA GLN A 52 12.04 -1.51 7.06
C GLN A 52 12.90 -2.31 6.07
N LYS A 53 12.90 -3.64 6.20
CA LYS A 53 13.67 -4.56 5.35
C LYS A 53 12.80 -5.60 4.67
N ASN A 54 13.14 -5.94 3.44
CA ASN A 54 12.57 -7.03 2.67
C ASN A 54 13.05 -8.40 3.20
N VAL A 55 12.46 -9.48 2.68
CA VAL A 55 12.82 -10.87 3.00
C VAL A 55 14.27 -11.17 2.59
N ASP A 56 14.74 -10.59 1.49
CA ASP A 56 16.15 -10.66 1.02
C ASP A 56 17.13 -9.80 1.85
N GLY A 57 16.63 -9.04 2.83
CA GLY A 57 17.43 -8.15 3.68
C GLY A 57 17.64 -6.74 3.11
N THR A 58 17.24 -6.45 1.87
CA THR A 58 17.32 -5.11 1.27
C THR A 58 16.37 -4.12 1.98
N PRO A 59 16.69 -2.81 2.04
CA PRO A 59 15.79 -1.83 2.64
C PRO A 59 14.52 -1.64 1.79
N PHE A 60 13.40 -1.35 2.44
CA PHE A 60 12.17 -0.98 1.73
C PHE A 60 12.35 0.28 0.91
N ALA A 61 11.66 0.32 -0.23
CA ALA A 61 11.50 1.56 -0.98
C ALA A 61 10.88 2.65 -0.09
N PRO A 62 11.48 3.86 -0.05
CA PRO A 62 11.04 4.92 0.84
C PRO A 62 9.62 5.39 0.50
N ARG A 63 9.01 6.12 1.43
CA ARG A 63 7.72 6.76 1.19
C ARG A 63 7.88 7.93 0.23
N LYS A 64 6.91 8.10 -0.66
CA LYS A 64 6.84 9.27 -1.55
C LYS A 64 6.64 10.57 -0.77
N ASP A 65 5.87 10.51 0.32
CA ASP A 65 5.73 11.61 1.28
C ASP A 65 6.60 11.32 2.51
N SER A 66 7.66 12.11 2.69
CA SER A 66 8.63 12.01 3.77
C SER A 66 8.43 13.06 4.87
N THR A 67 7.24 13.68 4.94
CA THR A 67 6.94 14.70 5.96
C THR A 67 7.22 14.19 7.38
N LYS A 68 7.80 15.07 8.23
CA LYS A 68 8.15 14.75 9.62
C LYS A 68 6.94 14.22 10.40
N GLY A 69 7.14 13.17 11.21
CA GLY A 69 6.11 12.57 12.06
C GLY A 69 5.32 11.41 11.44
N LYS A 70 5.60 11.02 10.19
CA LYS A 70 5.00 9.83 9.58
C LYS A 70 5.56 8.55 10.23
N LYS A 71 4.67 7.63 10.61
CA LYS A 71 5.05 6.29 11.10
C LYS A 71 5.83 5.51 10.03
N LYS A 72 6.63 4.53 10.45
CA LYS A 72 7.32 3.58 9.55
C LYS A 72 6.34 2.87 8.60
N MET A 73 6.80 2.50 7.40
CA MET A 73 5.99 1.82 6.37
C MET A 73 5.47 0.48 6.89
N GLU A 74 4.25 0.11 6.50
CA GLU A 74 3.58 -1.15 6.89
C GLU A 74 3.41 -1.43 8.39
N ALA A 75 3.71 -0.48 9.29
CA ALA A 75 3.54 -0.67 10.73
C ALA A 75 2.09 -1.03 11.12
N GLY A 76 1.10 -0.47 10.41
CA GLY A 76 -0.32 -0.81 10.58
C GLY A 76 -0.64 -2.24 10.13
N LEU A 77 -0.14 -2.65 8.96
CA LEU A 77 -0.32 -4.00 8.44
C LEU A 77 0.29 -5.05 9.38
N GLY A 78 1.50 -4.78 9.89
CA GLY A 78 2.16 -5.67 10.85
C GLY A 78 1.38 -5.85 12.15
N LYS A 79 0.68 -4.82 12.63
CA LYS A 79 -0.17 -4.89 13.82
C LYS A 79 -1.36 -5.83 13.61
N LEU A 80 -1.98 -5.77 12.43
CA LEU A 80 -3.19 -6.54 12.08
C LEU A 80 -2.89 -7.95 11.54
N LEU A 81 -1.61 -8.31 11.37
CA LEU A 81 -1.20 -9.62 10.91
C LEU A 81 -1.49 -10.69 11.97
N GLU A 82 -2.23 -11.72 11.60
CA GLU A 82 -2.64 -12.81 12.49
C GLU A 82 -2.86 -14.14 11.76
N VAL A 83 -2.96 -15.23 12.52
CA VAL A 83 -3.29 -16.55 11.97
C VAL A 83 -4.80 -16.56 11.71
N THR A 84 -5.19 -16.56 10.44
CA THR A 84 -6.59 -16.45 9.99
C THR A 84 -7.26 -17.81 9.80
N ARG A 85 -6.46 -18.84 9.51
CA ARG A 85 -6.90 -20.23 9.33
C ARG A 85 -5.89 -21.16 9.97
N LEU A 86 -6.39 -22.20 10.62
CA LEU A 86 -5.57 -23.24 11.24
C LEU A 86 -6.35 -24.55 11.23
N ASN A 87 -5.84 -25.55 10.50
CA ASN A 87 -6.34 -26.92 10.56
C ASN A 87 -5.16 -27.91 10.72
N GLY A 88 -5.40 -29.21 10.51
CA GLY A 88 -4.38 -30.23 10.70
C GLY A 88 -3.26 -30.22 9.67
N ASP A 89 -3.50 -29.57 8.53
CA ASP A 89 -2.68 -29.71 7.32
C ASP A 89 -2.14 -28.36 6.83
N GLU A 90 -2.84 -27.25 7.12
CA GLU A 90 -2.48 -25.89 6.74
C GLU A 90 -2.72 -24.87 7.87
N ALA A 91 -1.92 -23.80 7.83
CA ALA A 91 -2.17 -22.57 8.56
C ALA A 91 -1.95 -21.37 7.65
N GLU A 92 -2.84 -20.37 7.76
CA GLU A 92 -2.79 -19.17 6.93
C GLU A 92 -2.50 -17.95 7.79
N LEU A 93 -1.37 -17.29 7.52
CA LEU A 93 -1.00 -16.02 8.13
C LEU A 93 -1.44 -14.87 7.22
N GLY A 94 -2.26 -13.95 7.74
CA GLY A 94 -2.79 -12.85 6.94
C GLY A 94 -3.62 -11.85 7.75
N TRP A 95 -4.64 -11.31 7.10
CA TRP A 95 -5.55 -10.32 7.67
C TRP A 95 -6.99 -10.79 7.54
N ARG A 96 -7.81 -10.60 8.59
CA ARG A 96 -9.25 -10.89 8.55
C ARG A 96 -10.03 -9.97 7.62
N ASN A 97 -9.66 -8.69 7.59
CA ASN A 97 -10.32 -7.71 6.73
C ASN A 97 -9.82 -7.83 5.28
N ALA A 98 -10.76 -7.98 4.34
CA ALA A 98 -10.46 -8.15 2.92
C ALA A 98 -9.74 -6.95 2.29
N LEU A 99 -10.12 -5.72 2.65
CA LEU A 99 -9.45 -4.51 2.18
C LEU A 99 -8.00 -4.46 2.69
N THR A 100 -7.77 -4.76 3.97
CA THR A 100 -6.41 -4.83 4.53
C THR A 100 -5.57 -5.90 3.84
N ARG A 101 -6.14 -7.08 3.58
CA ARG A 101 -5.48 -8.15 2.82
C ARG A 101 -5.12 -7.70 1.41
N TRP A 102 -6.05 -7.05 0.72
CA TRP A 102 -5.82 -6.51 -0.62
C TRP A 102 -4.70 -5.48 -0.59
N VAL A 103 -4.75 -4.46 0.28
CA VAL A 103 -3.68 -3.46 0.43
C VAL A 103 -2.34 -4.11 0.72
N ALA A 104 -2.30 -5.11 1.60
CA ALA A 104 -1.08 -5.84 1.91
C ALA A 104 -0.51 -6.56 0.69
N SER A 105 -1.35 -7.20 -0.13
CA SER A 105 -0.91 -7.83 -1.39
C SER A 105 -0.30 -6.82 -2.35
N GLN A 106 -0.91 -5.63 -2.49
CA GLN A 106 -0.41 -4.57 -3.36
C GLN A 106 0.95 -4.05 -2.87
N GLN A 107 1.11 -3.84 -1.56
CA GLN A 107 2.39 -3.42 -0.97
C GLN A 107 3.45 -4.50 -1.08
N HIS A 108 3.08 -5.76 -0.89
CA HIS A 108 3.99 -6.90 -0.92
C HIS A 108 4.58 -7.10 -2.32
N ASN A 109 3.71 -7.17 -3.33
CA ASN A 109 4.11 -7.49 -4.71
C ASN A 109 4.52 -6.26 -5.52
N GLY A 110 4.08 -5.07 -5.10
CA GLY A 110 4.12 -3.89 -5.95
C GLY A 110 3.09 -3.98 -7.08
N VAL A 111 2.53 -2.84 -7.48
CA VAL A 111 1.55 -2.77 -8.57
C VAL A 111 1.74 -1.47 -9.34
N SER A 112 1.72 -1.57 -10.67
CA SER A 112 1.60 -0.41 -11.54
C SER A 112 0.18 -0.31 -12.05
N GLU A 113 -0.42 0.87 -11.92
CA GLU A 113 -1.77 1.13 -12.39
C GLU A 113 -1.83 2.40 -13.23
N ARG A 114 -2.37 2.28 -14.44
CA ARG A 114 -2.69 3.43 -15.27
C ARG A 114 -3.95 4.11 -14.76
N ARG A 115 -3.85 5.39 -14.42
CA ARG A 115 -4.98 6.25 -14.04
C ARG A 115 -5.29 7.25 -15.13
N THR A 116 -6.57 7.56 -15.30
CA THR A 116 -7.04 8.59 -16.23
C THR A 116 -7.67 9.76 -15.51
N ALA A 117 -7.62 10.94 -16.14
CA ALA A 117 -8.28 12.14 -15.64
C ALA A 117 -9.81 11.95 -15.54
N ALA A 118 -10.42 11.16 -16.44
CA ALA A 118 -11.85 10.85 -16.42
C ALA A 118 -12.25 10.04 -15.17
N GLN A 119 -11.51 8.97 -14.85
CA GLN A 119 -11.74 8.18 -13.64
C GLN A 119 -11.65 9.04 -12.37
N MET A 120 -10.63 9.90 -12.29
CA MET A 120 -10.45 10.78 -11.12
C MET A 120 -11.58 11.80 -10.97
N ARG A 121 -12.20 12.27 -12.05
CA ARG A 121 -13.39 13.15 -11.98
C ARG A 121 -14.60 12.42 -11.43
N GLN A 122 -14.78 11.15 -11.77
CA GLN A 122 -15.89 10.35 -11.26
C GLN A 122 -15.75 10.07 -9.76
N TRP A 123 -14.52 9.84 -9.29
CA TRP A 123 -14.22 9.53 -7.90
C TRP A 123 -14.21 10.78 -7.01
N ASN A 124 -13.60 11.87 -7.49
CA ASN A 124 -13.53 13.12 -6.74
C ASN A 124 -14.71 14.03 -7.09
N LYS A 125 -15.88 13.72 -6.53
CA LYS A 125 -17.05 14.60 -6.64
C LYS A 125 -16.82 15.83 -5.77
N VAL A 126 -16.88 17.02 -6.39
CA VAL A 126 -16.79 18.30 -5.70
C VAL A 126 -18.21 18.82 -5.45
N PRO A 127 -18.59 19.14 -4.21
CA PRO A 127 -19.90 19.70 -3.92
C PRO A 127 -20.15 21.00 -4.71
N PRO A 128 -21.39 21.25 -5.19
CA PRO A 128 -21.75 22.52 -5.80
C PRO A 128 -21.42 23.69 -4.88
N GLY A 129 -20.99 24.82 -5.45
CA GLY A 129 -20.65 26.02 -4.68
C GLY A 129 -19.28 26.00 -4.01
N THR A 130 -18.53 24.90 -4.07
CA THR A 130 -17.14 24.85 -3.54
C THR A 130 -16.29 25.96 -4.18
N ALA A 131 -15.62 26.76 -3.35
CA ALA A 131 -14.71 27.83 -3.80
C ALA A 131 -13.56 27.30 -4.66
N ALA A 132 -12.96 28.16 -5.49
CA ALA A 132 -11.80 27.78 -6.28
C ALA A 132 -10.62 27.38 -5.37
N THR A 133 -9.90 26.33 -5.75
CA THR A 133 -8.69 25.92 -5.02
C THR A 133 -7.56 26.93 -5.22
N GLN A 134 -6.67 27.03 -4.25
CA GLN A 134 -5.48 27.89 -4.36
C GLN A 134 -4.64 27.55 -5.61
N LYS A 135 -4.58 26.27 -5.99
CA LYS A 135 -3.90 25.81 -7.22
C LYS A 135 -4.58 26.33 -8.48
N GLN A 136 -5.90 26.28 -8.56
CA GLN A 136 -6.66 26.84 -9.69
C GLN A 136 -6.46 28.36 -9.79
N ALA A 137 -6.55 29.08 -8.66
CA ALA A 137 -6.33 30.51 -8.62
C ALA A 137 -4.91 30.91 -9.09
N LYS A 138 -3.88 30.20 -8.62
CA LYS A 138 -2.49 30.39 -9.09
C LYS A 138 -2.36 30.09 -10.59
N ARG A 139 -2.97 29.02 -11.10
CA ARG A 139 -2.95 28.66 -12.53
C ARG A 139 -3.63 29.73 -13.39
N LEU A 140 -4.81 30.22 -12.99
CA LEU A 140 -5.49 31.31 -13.69
C LEU A 140 -4.61 32.56 -13.79
N ARG A 141 -3.91 32.93 -12.72
CA ARG A 141 -2.97 34.06 -12.75
C ARG A 141 -1.79 33.83 -13.70
N GLN A 142 -1.24 32.62 -13.74
CA GLN A 142 -0.18 32.23 -14.69
C GLN A 142 -0.69 32.30 -16.14
N LEU A 143 -1.91 31.84 -16.38
CA LEU A 143 -2.65 31.98 -17.62
C LEU A 143 -3.18 33.40 -17.84
N GLY A 144 -2.69 34.39 -17.09
CA GLY A 144 -2.94 35.80 -17.27
C GLY A 144 -4.43 36.18 -17.27
N PHE A 145 -5.25 35.44 -16.52
CA PHE A 145 -6.63 35.79 -16.23
C PHE A 145 -6.70 37.22 -15.67
N LYS A 146 -7.51 38.06 -16.30
CA LYS A 146 -7.75 39.45 -15.92
C LYS A 146 -9.24 39.65 -15.67
N VAL A 147 -9.56 40.43 -14.65
CA VAL A 147 -10.92 40.85 -14.31
C VAL A 147 -10.95 42.35 -14.12
N ARG A 148 -12.12 42.94 -14.34
CA ARG A 148 -12.34 44.35 -14.04
C ARG A 148 -12.65 44.47 -12.54
N LEU A 149 -11.66 44.93 -11.79
CA LEU A 149 -11.77 45.12 -10.34
C LEU A 149 -12.38 46.50 -10.06
N PRO A 150 -13.18 46.63 -8.98
CA PRO A 150 -13.69 47.93 -8.56
C PRO A 150 -12.54 48.90 -8.31
N GLY A 151 -12.69 50.15 -8.77
CA GLY A 151 -11.65 51.19 -8.64
C GLY A 151 -10.48 51.09 -9.63
N LYS A 152 -10.44 50.10 -10.53
CA LYS A 152 -9.42 50.02 -11.59
C LYS A 152 -10.02 50.34 -12.96
N LYS A 153 -9.36 51.24 -13.70
CA LYS A 153 -9.78 51.67 -15.05
C LYS A 153 -9.66 50.55 -16.09
N ALA A 154 -8.72 49.62 -15.91
CA ALA A 154 -8.41 48.54 -16.85
C ALA A 154 -8.50 47.15 -16.19
N ALA A 155 -8.74 46.12 -17.03
CA ALA A 155 -8.76 44.73 -16.59
C ALA A 155 -7.38 44.34 -16.04
N THR A 156 -7.35 43.90 -14.78
CA THR A 156 -6.13 43.64 -14.01
C THR A 156 -6.11 42.19 -13.54
N ARG A 157 -4.92 41.62 -13.34
CA ARG A 157 -4.77 40.26 -12.81
C ARG A 157 -5.27 40.21 -11.36
N ALA A 158 -6.32 39.45 -11.10
CA ALA A 158 -6.83 39.27 -9.73
C ALA A 158 -5.80 38.60 -8.82
N SER A 159 -5.89 38.90 -7.52
CA SER A 159 -5.13 38.20 -6.49
C SER A 159 -5.65 36.76 -6.32
N VAL A 160 -4.85 35.90 -5.67
CA VAL A 160 -5.27 34.53 -5.37
C VAL A 160 -6.50 34.53 -4.47
N ALA A 161 -6.49 35.35 -3.41
CA ALA A 161 -7.61 35.47 -2.48
C ALA A 161 -8.90 35.91 -3.19
N TRP A 162 -8.82 36.94 -4.03
CA TRP A 162 -9.97 37.43 -4.78
C TRP A 162 -10.59 36.34 -5.67
N ILE A 163 -9.75 35.55 -6.36
CA ILE A 163 -10.23 34.45 -7.20
C ILE A 163 -10.93 33.37 -6.36
N GLN A 164 -10.42 33.04 -5.17
CA GLN A 164 -11.05 32.03 -4.33
C GLN A 164 -12.40 32.50 -3.77
N GLU A 165 -12.53 33.79 -3.49
CA GLU A 165 -13.77 34.41 -3.00
C GLU A 165 -14.83 34.55 -4.09
N HIS A 166 -14.44 34.89 -5.32
CA HIS A 166 -15.37 35.27 -6.38
C HIS A 166 -15.61 34.16 -7.43
N LEU A 167 -14.75 33.15 -7.52
CA LEU A 167 -14.91 32.03 -8.43
C LEU A 167 -15.10 30.71 -7.68
N ASN A 168 -16.09 29.94 -8.13
CA ASN A 168 -16.27 28.57 -7.69
C ASN A 168 -15.34 27.62 -8.46
N TYR A 169 -15.16 26.42 -7.94
CA TYR A 169 -14.29 25.36 -8.46
C TYR A 169 -14.55 25.05 -9.94
N ALA A 170 -15.82 24.92 -10.32
CA ALA A 170 -16.23 24.56 -11.68
C ALA A 170 -15.94 25.68 -12.69
N LYS A 171 -16.31 26.92 -12.37
CA LYS A 171 -16.03 28.11 -13.19
C LYS A 171 -14.54 28.32 -13.35
N ALA A 172 -13.77 28.21 -12.27
CA ALA A 172 -12.31 28.32 -12.33
C ALA A 172 -11.68 27.23 -13.21
N GLY A 173 -12.16 25.99 -13.11
CA GLY A 173 -11.69 24.89 -13.97
C GLY A 173 -12.01 25.10 -15.45
N LEU A 174 -13.20 25.60 -15.78
CA LEU A 174 -13.58 25.94 -17.14
C LEU A 174 -12.72 27.07 -17.71
N LEU A 175 -12.54 28.16 -16.95
CA LEU A 175 -11.69 29.27 -17.36
C LEU A 175 -10.24 28.85 -17.61
N ILE A 176 -9.69 27.96 -16.77
CA ILE A 176 -8.35 27.39 -17.00
C ILE A 176 -8.32 26.65 -18.34
N ARG A 177 -9.32 25.83 -18.65
CA ARG A 177 -9.35 25.07 -19.91
C ARG A 177 -9.43 25.99 -21.13
N ILE A 178 -10.26 27.03 -21.07
CA ILE A 178 -10.39 28.01 -22.15
C ILE A 178 -9.05 28.72 -22.37
N LEU A 179 -8.47 29.28 -21.30
CA LEU A 179 -7.20 30.02 -21.39
C LEU A 179 -6.01 29.13 -21.76
N ASP A 180 -5.98 27.86 -21.34
CA ASP A 180 -4.97 26.89 -21.76
C ASP A 180 -5.04 26.69 -23.28
N THR A 181 -6.25 26.56 -23.83
CA THR A 181 -6.49 26.36 -25.27
C THR A 181 -6.08 27.59 -26.07
N GLU A 182 -6.52 28.78 -25.65
CA GLU A 182 -6.20 30.07 -26.31
C GLU A 182 -4.69 30.34 -26.33
N ARG A 183 -3.97 29.90 -25.30
CA ARG A 183 -2.52 30.14 -25.17
C ARG A 183 -1.66 29.00 -25.69
N GLN A 184 -2.26 27.96 -26.26
CA GLN A 184 -1.58 26.71 -26.61
C GLN A 184 -0.73 26.17 -25.44
N ALA A 185 -1.18 26.43 -24.21
CA ALA A 185 -0.50 25.96 -23.01
C ALA A 185 -0.85 24.49 -22.78
N THR A 186 0.07 23.75 -22.17
CA THR A 186 -0.11 22.31 -21.94
C THR A 186 -1.35 22.04 -21.10
N SER A 187 -2.37 21.41 -21.71
CA SER A 187 -3.46 20.79 -20.98
C SER A 187 -2.89 19.65 -20.13
N GLY A 188 -3.25 19.59 -18.84
CA GLY A 188 -2.73 18.56 -17.94
C GLY A 188 -2.88 17.13 -18.49
N ALA A 189 -1.99 16.23 -18.05
CA ALA A 189 -1.95 14.85 -18.52
C ALA A 189 -3.32 14.15 -18.42
N GLN A 190 -3.76 13.52 -19.52
CA GLN A 190 -5.04 12.79 -19.56
C GLN A 190 -4.94 11.40 -18.91
N SER A 191 -3.74 10.84 -18.85
CA SER A 191 -3.44 9.64 -18.08
C SER A 191 -2.03 9.68 -17.52
N TRP A 192 -1.83 9.02 -16.40
CA TRP A 192 -0.52 8.82 -15.79
C TRP A 192 -0.42 7.41 -15.20
N GLU A 193 0.79 6.90 -15.09
CA GLU A 193 1.07 5.64 -14.44
C GLU A 193 1.40 5.87 -12.97
N ILE A 194 0.75 5.13 -12.09
CA ILE A 194 1.07 5.08 -10.66
C ILE A 194 1.83 3.78 -10.43
N SER A 195 3.12 3.88 -10.15
CA SER A 195 3.93 2.74 -9.74
C SER A 195 4.02 2.68 -8.21
N LEU A 196 3.62 1.54 -7.65
CA LEU A 196 3.83 1.17 -6.26
C LEU A 196 4.97 0.15 -6.20
N PRO A 197 6.14 0.49 -5.62
CA PRO A 197 7.24 -0.46 -5.51
C PRO A 197 6.93 -1.55 -4.48
N ALA A 198 7.42 -2.76 -4.76
CA ALA A 198 7.29 -3.93 -3.89
C ALA A 198 8.02 -3.76 -2.55
N ARG A 199 7.41 -4.27 -1.49
CA ARG A 199 7.93 -4.31 -0.11
C ARG A 199 7.65 -5.69 0.48
N GLN A 200 8.52 -6.63 0.19
CA GLN A 200 8.34 -8.02 0.56
C GLN A 200 8.68 -8.25 2.03
N PHE A 201 7.70 -8.12 2.92
CA PHE A 201 7.90 -8.30 4.37
C PHE A 201 7.41 -9.64 4.92
N LEU A 202 6.43 -10.26 4.25
CA LEU A 202 5.79 -11.51 4.63
C LEU A 202 6.50 -12.68 3.94
N GLY A 203 6.59 -13.82 4.61
CA GLY A 203 7.32 -15.00 4.12
C GLY A 203 8.64 -15.22 4.87
N ALA A 204 9.43 -16.17 4.41
CA ALA A 204 10.75 -16.49 4.92
C ALA A 204 11.59 -17.02 3.75
N SER A 205 12.91 -16.82 3.79
CA SER A 205 13.79 -17.50 2.85
C SER A 205 13.70 -19.03 3.06
N SER A 206 14.10 -19.83 2.08
CA SER A 206 14.10 -21.29 2.23
C SER A 206 14.95 -21.75 3.43
N SER A 207 16.08 -21.09 3.69
CA SER A 207 16.92 -21.37 4.86
C SER A 207 16.23 -21.00 6.18
N GLU A 208 15.68 -19.79 6.29
CA GLU A 208 14.93 -19.36 7.47
C GLU A 208 13.72 -20.28 7.72
N THR A 209 13.06 -20.74 6.66
CA THR A 209 11.91 -21.64 6.76
C THR A 209 12.33 -23.00 7.33
N SER A 210 13.38 -23.61 6.77
CA SER A 210 13.91 -24.91 7.24
C SER A 210 14.33 -24.83 8.71
N GLU A 211 15.14 -23.83 9.08
CA GLU A 211 15.61 -23.64 10.45
C GLU A 211 14.46 -23.49 11.44
N LEU A 212 13.46 -22.69 11.07
CA LEU A 212 12.33 -22.36 11.93
C LEU A 212 11.40 -23.57 12.10
N VAL A 213 11.19 -24.37 11.05
CA VAL A 213 10.38 -25.59 11.15
C VAL A 213 11.13 -26.66 11.93
N ASN A 214 12.41 -26.90 11.67
CA ASN A 214 13.23 -27.86 12.41
C ASN A 214 13.26 -27.54 13.91
N LEU A 215 13.45 -26.26 14.26
CA LEU A 215 13.44 -25.80 15.65
C LEU A 215 12.09 -26.06 16.33
N VAL A 216 10.98 -25.69 15.69
CA VAL A 216 9.64 -25.86 16.28
C VAL A 216 9.24 -27.33 16.34
N LEU A 217 9.61 -28.14 15.35
CA LEU A 217 9.36 -29.58 15.34
C LEU A 217 10.05 -30.26 16.53
N ARG A 218 11.36 -30.00 16.74
CA ARG A 218 12.10 -30.51 17.90
C ARG A 218 11.48 -30.11 19.22
N GLN A 219 11.01 -28.85 19.34
CA GLN A 219 10.29 -28.38 20.53
C GLN A 219 8.99 -29.14 20.78
N ILE A 220 8.27 -29.54 19.73
CA ILE A 220 6.99 -30.24 19.87
C ILE A 220 7.17 -31.72 20.15
N LEU A 221 8.19 -32.35 19.57
CA LEU A 221 8.54 -33.73 19.88
C LEU A 221 8.96 -33.88 21.35
N ASN A 222 9.69 -32.90 21.89
CA ASN A 222 10.18 -32.90 23.26
C ASN A 222 9.23 -32.24 24.28
N SER A 223 8.08 -31.70 23.85
CA SER A 223 7.09 -31.11 24.75
C SER A 223 6.24 -32.21 25.37
N PRO A 224 5.97 -32.17 26.70
CA PRO A 224 4.92 -32.99 27.28
C PRO A 224 3.57 -32.67 26.61
N VAL A 225 2.73 -33.71 26.55
CA VAL A 225 1.41 -33.71 25.88
C VAL A 225 0.51 -32.62 26.42
#